data_AF-A0A8T6ZK09-F1
#
_entry.id   AF-A0A8T6ZK09-F1
#
_cell.length_a   1.000
_cell.length_b   1.000
_cell.length_c   1.000
_cell.angle_alpha   90.00
_cell.angle_beta   90.00
_cell.angle_gamma   90.00
#
_symmetry.space_group_name_H-M   'P 1'
#
loop_
_entity.id
_entity.type
_entity.pdbx_description
1 polymer ?
#
loop_
_entity_poly.entity_id
_entity_poly.type
_entity_poly.pdbx_seq_one_letter_code
_entity_poly.pdbx_strand_id
1 'polypeptide(L)'
;MKDAYERRALLLQLGDVLKMLDYIKAHVRDAQTVGDLVRNYEALAGIALLDSVAQTMTVSELEYRALRAFCRWPQLLLDEPLDHGALAAPVRALLFEDNPYGWETWTASLARDVPWLGTASAVPA
;
A
#
# COMPACT_ATOMS: atom_id res chain seq x y z
N MET A 1 -21.04 -10.15 7.02
CA MET A 1 -20.65 -9.25 8.14
C MET A 1 -19.15 -9.03 8.22
N LYS A 2 -18.32 -10.09 8.15
CA LYS A 2 -16.86 -9.97 8.18
C LYS A 2 -16.31 -9.14 7.02
N ASP A 3 -16.84 -9.35 5.81
CA ASP A 3 -16.38 -8.65 4.61
C ASP A 3 -16.65 -7.14 4.64
N ALA A 4 -17.63 -6.66 5.42
CA ALA A 4 -17.89 -5.23 5.55
C ALA A 4 -16.81 -4.54 6.39
N TYR A 5 -16.30 -5.22 7.43
CA TYR A 5 -15.18 -4.73 8.23
C TYR A 5 -13.86 -4.78 7.45
N GLU A 6 -13.64 -5.85 6.68
CA GLU A 6 -12.48 -5.97 5.79
C GLU A 6 -12.47 -4.88 4.71
N ARG A 7 -13.60 -4.65 4.03
CA ARG A 7 -13.77 -3.54 3.06
C ARG A 7 -13.50 -2.19 3.71
N ARG A 8 -14.02 -1.95 4.92
CA ARG A 8 -13.78 -0.70 5.64
C ARG A 8 -12.29 -0.50 5.91
N ALA A 9 -11.58 -1.53 6.37
CA ALA A 9 -10.14 -1.46 6.64
C ALA A 9 -9.34 -1.16 5.36
N LEU A 10 -9.67 -1.82 4.24
CA LEU A 10 -9.03 -1.58 2.95
C LEU A 10 -9.35 -0.17 2.40
N LEU A 11 -10.57 0.34 2.59
CA LEU A 11 -10.92 1.71 2.23
C LEU A 11 -10.14 2.74 3.06
N LEU A 12 -9.94 2.49 4.34
CA LEU A 12 -9.11 3.36 5.19
C LEU A 12 -7.65 3.35 4.71
N GLN A 13 -7.10 2.17 4.42
CA GLN A 13 -5.75 2.03 3.87
C GLN A 13 -5.60 2.79 2.54
N LEU A 14 -6.60 2.70 1.64
CA LEU A 14 -6.61 3.49 0.40
C LEU A 14 -6.60 5.00 0.69
N GLY A 15 -7.43 5.45 1.64
CA GLY A 15 -7.47 6.85 2.05
C GLY A 15 -6.13 7.35 2.58
N ASP A 16 -5.43 6.53 3.37
CA ASP A 16 -4.12 6.89 3.92
C ASP A 16 -3.03 6.93 2.84
N VAL A 17 -3.07 6.03 1.86
CA VAL A 17 -2.19 6.10 0.67
C VAL A 17 -2.43 7.39 -0.12
N LEU A 18 -3.69 7.77 -0.35
CA LEU A 18 -4.01 9.00 -1.09
C LEU A 18 -3.53 10.25 -0.34
N LYS A 19 -3.71 10.32 0.98
CA LYS A 19 -3.18 11.41 1.81
C LYS A 19 -1.66 11.46 1.80
N MET A 20 -0.99 10.31 1.87
CA MET A 20 0.47 10.22 1.79
C MET A 20 0.96 10.78 0.46
N LEU A 21 0.35 10.38 -0.67
CA LEU A 21 0.72 10.88 -1.99
C LEU A 21 0.45 12.38 -2.16
N ASP A 22 -0.68 12.87 -1.66
CA ASP A 22 -1.00 14.30 -1.64
C ASP A 22 0.03 15.10 -0.83
N TYR A 23 0.38 14.61 0.37
CA TYR A 23 1.41 15.22 1.21
C TYR A 23 2.77 15.29 0.52
N ILE A 24 3.19 14.17 -0.11
CA ILE A 24 4.45 14.13 -0.87
C ILE A 24 4.44 15.21 -1.96
N LYS A 25 3.37 15.28 -2.77
CA LYS A 25 3.26 16.31 -3.82
C LYS A 25 3.27 17.73 -3.28
N ALA A 26 2.51 17.98 -2.21
CA ALA A 26 2.36 19.31 -1.66
C ALA A 26 3.64 19.82 -0.98
N HIS A 27 4.36 18.96 -0.27
CA HIS A 27 5.39 19.39 0.70
C HIS A 27 6.81 18.88 0.42
N VAL A 28 6.99 17.79 -0.32
CA VAL A 28 8.32 17.22 -0.57
C VAL A 28 8.98 17.95 -1.75
N ARG A 29 10.26 18.31 -1.58
CA ARG A 29 11.05 19.02 -2.59
C ARG A 29 12.41 18.37 -2.83
N ASP A 30 13.09 17.98 -1.76
CA ASP A 30 14.49 17.57 -1.82
C ASP A 30 14.73 16.08 -1.53
N ALA A 31 13.69 15.31 -1.19
CA ALA A 31 13.83 13.86 -1.01
C ALA A 31 13.94 13.15 -2.36
N GLN A 32 14.96 12.30 -2.50
CA GLN A 32 15.15 11.48 -3.71
C GLN A 32 14.60 10.08 -3.51
N THR A 33 14.67 9.55 -2.29
CA THR A 33 14.30 8.18 -1.95
C THR A 33 13.24 8.09 -0.84
N VAL A 34 12.59 6.95 -0.70
CA VAL A 34 11.69 6.67 0.44
C VAL A 34 12.41 6.85 1.78
N GLY A 35 13.67 6.42 1.87
CA GLY A 35 14.46 6.64 3.09
C GLY A 35 14.63 8.12 3.44
N ASP A 36 14.72 9.01 2.44
CA ASP A 36 14.76 10.45 2.68
C ASP A 36 13.41 10.99 3.16
N LEU A 37 12.30 10.44 2.64
CA LEU A 37 10.96 10.80 3.11
C LEU A 37 10.81 10.52 4.60
N VAL A 38 11.09 9.29 5.03
CA VAL A 38 10.91 8.85 6.42
C VAL A 38 11.85 9.60 7.37
N ARG A 39 13.08 9.92 6.94
CA ARG A 39 14.05 10.63 7.79
C ARG A 39 13.78 12.14 7.91
N ASN A 40 13.37 12.78 6.82
CA ASN A 40 13.36 14.24 6.74
C ASN A 40 11.96 14.85 6.91
N TYR A 41 10.89 14.04 6.82
CA TYR A 41 9.52 14.51 6.90
C TYR A 41 8.76 13.76 8.01
N GLU A 42 8.67 14.39 9.18
CA GLU A 42 8.05 13.79 10.38
C GLU A 42 6.62 13.29 10.14
N ALA A 43 5.83 13.99 9.32
CA ALA A 43 4.46 13.57 8.98
C ALA A 43 4.38 12.26 8.18
N LEU A 44 5.49 11.82 7.58
CA LEU A 44 5.59 10.56 6.84
C LEU A 44 6.24 9.43 7.66
N ALA A 45 6.83 9.75 8.81
CA ALA A 45 7.44 8.77 9.69
C ALA A 45 6.36 7.88 10.34
N GLY A 46 6.62 6.57 10.42
CA GLY A 46 5.69 5.61 11.02
C GLY A 46 4.50 5.24 10.14
N ILE A 47 4.43 5.74 8.90
CA ILE A 47 3.48 5.21 7.91
C ILE A 47 3.96 3.81 7.53
N ALA A 48 3.23 2.79 7.99
CA ALA A 48 3.60 1.38 7.83
C ALA A 48 3.96 0.99 6.38
N LEU A 49 3.30 1.59 5.39
CA LEU A 49 3.63 1.36 3.97
C LEU A 49 5.03 1.88 3.62
N LEU A 50 5.40 3.10 4.04
CA LEU A 50 6.71 3.68 3.78
C LEU A 50 7.83 2.94 4.52
N ASP A 51 7.56 2.49 5.74
CA ASP A 51 8.50 1.68 6.52
C ASP A 51 8.73 0.30 5.91
N SER A 52 7.78 -0.19 5.10
CA SER A 52 7.81 -1.54 4.54
C SER A 52 8.34 -1.60 3.11
N VAL A 53 8.23 -0.54 2.29
CA VAL A 53 8.79 -0.56 0.93
C VAL A 53 10.32 -0.42 0.95
N ALA A 54 10.98 -0.69 -0.18
CA ALA A 54 12.42 -0.54 -0.29
C ALA A 54 12.83 0.92 -0.05
N GLN A 55 13.71 1.16 0.92
CA GLN A 55 14.15 2.52 1.30
C GLN A 55 14.96 3.22 0.20
N THR A 56 15.48 2.44 -0.76
CA THR A 56 16.19 2.92 -1.96
C THR A 56 15.25 3.26 -3.11
N MET A 57 13.96 2.91 -3.04
CA MET A 57 12.96 3.28 -4.05
C MET A 57 12.90 4.80 -4.17
N THR A 58 12.92 5.31 -5.40
CA THR A 58 12.83 6.76 -5.60
C THR A 58 11.43 7.28 -5.26
N VAL A 59 11.32 8.55 -4.89
CA VAL A 59 10.00 9.17 -4.60
C VAL A 59 9.10 9.10 -5.83
N SER A 60 9.63 9.37 -7.03
CA SER A 60 8.87 9.28 -8.28
C SER A 60 8.38 7.86 -8.58
N GLU A 61 9.19 6.83 -8.30
CA GLU A 61 8.75 5.44 -8.42
C GLU A 61 7.70 5.09 -7.39
N LEU A 62 7.85 5.50 -6.13
CA LEU A 62 6.86 5.27 -5.09
C LEU A 62 5.49 5.82 -5.53
N GLU A 63 5.44 7.07 -5.98
CA GLU A 63 4.20 7.71 -6.43
C GLU A 63 3.55 6.94 -7.59
N TYR A 64 4.34 6.61 -8.61
CA TYR A 64 3.87 5.88 -9.78
C TYR A 64 3.37 4.47 -9.41
N ARG A 65 4.17 3.72 -8.65
CA ARG A 65 3.86 2.33 -8.28
C ARG A 65 2.69 2.27 -7.31
N ALA A 66 2.56 3.22 -6.37
CA ALA A 66 1.42 3.30 -5.46
C ALA A 66 0.13 3.62 -6.22
N LEU A 67 0.12 4.63 -7.09
CA LEU A 67 -1.06 4.95 -7.90
C LEU A 67 -1.51 3.73 -8.72
N ARG A 68 -0.58 3.02 -9.37
CA ARG A 68 -0.90 1.82 -10.15
C ARG A 68 -1.37 0.64 -9.31
N ALA A 69 -0.81 0.47 -8.11
CA ALA A 69 -1.19 -0.61 -7.21
C ALA A 69 -2.63 -0.47 -6.68
N PHE A 70 -3.01 0.77 -6.34
CA PHE A 70 -4.25 1.04 -5.64
C PHE A 70 -5.40 1.56 -6.53
N CYS A 71 -5.15 1.95 -7.79
CA CYS A 71 -6.18 2.58 -8.63
C CYS A 71 -7.43 1.75 -8.89
N ARG A 72 -7.34 0.41 -8.82
CA ARG A 72 -8.49 -0.50 -9.00
C ARG A 72 -9.25 -0.80 -7.72
N TRP A 73 -8.69 -0.48 -6.55
CA TRP A 73 -9.34 -0.75 -5.26
C TRP A 73 -10.75 -0.17 -5.14
N PRO A 74 -11.05 1.08 -5.58
CA PRO A 74 -12.41 1.62 -5.50
C PRO A 74 -13.47 0.74 -6.16
N GLN A 75 -13.14 0.07 -7.27
CA GLN A 75 -14.05 -0.83 -7.98
C GLN A 75 -14.04 -2.22 -7.34
N LEU A 76 -12.85 -2.81 -7.12
CA LEU A 76 -12.70 -4.16 -6.56
C LEU A 76 -13.30 -4.32 -5.16
N LEU A 77 -13.33 -3.25 -4.36
CA LEU A 77 -13.93 -3.26 -3.03
C LEU A 77 -15.47 -3.30 -3.06
N LEU A 78 -16.09 -3.04 -4.21
CA LEU A 78 -17.55 -3.16 -4.41
C LEU A 78 -17.96 -4.55 -4.92
N ASP A 79 -17.01 -5.38 -5.37
CA ASP A 79 -17.29 -6.71 -5.89
C ASP A 79 -17.83 -7.65 -4.80
N GLU A 80 -18.75 -8.54 -5.18
CA GLU A 80 -19.31 -9.58 -4.32
C GLU A 80 -19.26 -10.94 -5.05
N PRO A 81 -18.42 -11.89 -4.60
CA PRO A 81 -17.47 -11.80 -3.48
C PRO A 81 -16.26 -10.89 -3.80
N LEU A 82 -15.52 -10.48 -2.76
CA LEU A 82 -14.25 -9.76 -2.95
C LEU A 82 -13.24 -10.64 -3.70
N ASP A 83 -12.60 -10.08 -4.72
CA ASP A 83 -11.44 -10.69 -5.35
C ASP A 83 -10.17 -10.34 -4.56
N HIS A 84 -9.86 -11.18 -3.56
CA HIS A 84 -8.68 -11.03 -2.71
C HIS A 84 -7.38 -11.00 -3.52
N GLY A 85 -7.30 -11.80 -4.58
CA GLY A 85 -6.12 -11.88 -5.44
C GLY A 85 -5.92 -10.59 -6.23
N ALA A 86 -6.99 -10.05 -6.82
CA ALA A 86 -6.95 -8.79 -7.57
C ALA A 86 -6.62 -7.58 -6.68
N LEU A 87 -7.01 -7.61 -5.40
CA LEU A 87 -6.67 -6.57 -4.41
C LEU A 87 -5.20 -6.65 -3.98
N ALA A 88 -4.67 -7.84 -3.71
CA ALA A 88 -3.34 -8.03 -3.15
C ALA A 88 -2.22 -8.04 -4.20
N ALA A 89 -2.43 -8.69 -5.34
CA ALA A 89 -1.35 -8.99 -6.29
C ALA A 89 -0.69 -7.74 -6.90
N PRO A 90 -1.43 -6.69 -7.33
CA PRO A 90 -0.80 -5.47 -7.85
C PRO A 90 0.03 -4.77 -6.78
N VAL A 91 -0.44 -4.74 -5.53
CA VAL A 91 0.27 -4.11 -4.41
C VAL A 91 1.58 -4.84 -4.13
N ARG A 92 1.52 -6.17 -4.01
CA ARG A 92 2.71 -7.00 -3.79
C ARG A 92 3.73 -6.84 -4.92
N ALA A 93 3.29 -6.96 -6.17
CA ALA A 93 4.17 -6.90 -7.32
C ALA A 93 4.76 -5.51 -7.56
N LEU A 94 4.01 -4.43 -7.34
CA LEU A 94 4.50 -3.09 -7.65
C LEU A 94 5.29 -2.47 -6.50
N LEU A 95 4.86 -2.65 -5.25
CA LEU A 95 5.49 -1.97 -4.11
C LEU A 95 6.57 -2.79 -3.40
N PHE A 96 6.53 -4.12 -3.54
CA PHE A 96 7.36 -5.02 -2.73
C PHE A 96 8.23 -5.97 -3.56
N GLU A 97 8.33 -5.79 -4.89
CA GLU A 97 9.28 -6.53 -5.73
C GLU A 97 10.73 -6.38 -5.24
N ASP A 98 11.11 -5.15 -4.87
CA ASP A 98 12.44 -4.81 -4.38
C ASP A 98 12.63 -5.06 -2.86
N ASN A 99 11.55 -5.39 -2.14
CA ASN A 99 11.59 -5.75 -0.72
C ASN A 99 10.47 -6.76 -0.35
N PRO A 100 10.67 -8.07 -0.63
CA PRO A 100 9.65 -9.09 -0.35
C PRO A 100 9.27 -9.20 1.14
N TYR A 101 10.22 -9.00 2.06
CA TYR A 101 9.95 -8.98 3.51
C TYR A 101 9.07 -7.79 3.92
N GLY A 102 9.11 -6.72 3.14
CA GLY A 102 8.22 -5.57 3.27
C GLY A 102 6.74 -5.94 3.12
N TRP A 103 6.42 -6.86 2.20
CA TRP A 103 5.05 -7.32 2.01
C TRP A 103 4.49 -7.96 3.29
N GLU A 104 5.27 -8.84 3.91
CA GLU A 104 4.89 -9.53 5.14
C GLU A 104 4.71 -8.52 6.28
N THR A 105 5.62 -7.56 6.41
CA THR A 105 5.58 -6.51 7.44
C THR A 105 4.33 -5.63 7.28
N TRP A 106 4.07 -5.16 6.06
CA TRP A 106 2.92 -4.30 5.78
C TRP A 106 1.59 -5.04 5.99
N THR A 107 1.46 -6.27 5.50
CA THR A 107 0.24 -7.05 5.66
C THR A 107 0.00 -7.49 7.10
N ALA A 108 1.07 -7.72 7.89
CA ALA A 108 0.96 -7.96 9.33
C ALA A 108 0.34 -6.77 10.07
N SER A 109 0.64 -5.53 9.65
CA SER A 109 0.02 -4.33 10.23
C SER A 109 -1.50 -4.26 10.02
N LEU A 110 -2.01 -4.91 8.97
CA LEU A 110 -3.43 -4.98 8.62
C LEU A 110 -4.10 -6.30 9.07
N ALA A 111 -3.34 -7.29 9.53
CA ALA A 111 -3.82 -8.66 9.73
C ALA A 111 -4.95 -8.80 10.76
N ARG A 112 -5.05 -7.88 11.71
CA ARG A 112 -6.18 -7.83 12.66
C ARG A 112 -7.52 -7.65 11.95
N ASP A 113 -7.53 -6.79 10.93
CA ASP A 113 -8.76 -6.35 10.26
C ASP A 113 -8.93 -7.01 8.88
N VAL A 114 -7.83 -7.44 8.23
CA VAL A 114 -7.81 -8.09 6.91
C VAL A 114 -6.83 -9.29 6.90
N PRO A 115 -7.15 -10.40 7.57
CA PRO A 115 -6.21 -11.51 7.80
C PRO A 115 -5.82 -12.27 6.52
N TRP A 116 -6.61 -12.17 5.45
CA TRP A 116 -6.36 -12.87 4.19
C TRP A 116 -5.35 -12.13 3.29
N LEU A 117 -5.05 -10.86 3.56
CA LEU A 117 -4.30 -10.01 2.63
C LEU A 117 -2.90 -10.57 2.34
N GLY A 118 -2.17 -10.99 3.37
CA GLY A 118 -0.79 -11.51 3.24
C GLY A 118 -0.68 -12.83 2.49
N THR A 119 -1.71 -13.67 2.53
CA THR A 119 -1.74 -14.99 1.88
C THR A 119 -2.46 -15.00 0.54
N ALA A 120 -3.15 -13.90 0.19
CA ALA A 120 -3.80 -13.75 -1.09
C ALA A 120 -2.78 -13.86 -2.23
N SER A 121 -3.11 -14.73 -3.17
CA SER A 121 -2.35 -14.93 -4.41
C SER A 121 -3.27 -14.60 -5.57
N ALA A 122 -2.70 -14.07 -6.66
CA ALA A 122 -3.44 -13.94 -7.90
C ALA A 122 -3.94 -15.33 -8.31
N VAL A 123 -5.22 -15.43 -8.68
CA VAL A 123 -5.71 -16.61 -9.41
C VAL A 123 -5.01 -16.58 -10.77
N PRO A 124 -4.32 -17.65 -11.19
CA PRO A 124 -3.75 -17.71 -12.54
C PRO A 124 -4.89 -17.55 -13.55
N ALA A 125 -4.69 -16.64 -14.51
CA ALA A 125 -5.64 -16.33 -15.58
C ALA A 125 -5.91 -17.54 -16.48
#